data_AF-A0A2U1J1G3-F1
#
_entry.id   AF-A0A2U1J1G3-F1
#
_cell.length_a   1.000
_cell.length_b   1.000
_cell.length_c   1.000
_cell.angle_alpha   90.00
_cell.angle_beta   90.00
_cell.angle_gamma   90.00
#
_symmetry.space_group_name_H-M   'P 1'
#
loop_
_entity.id
_entity.type
_entity.pdbx_description
1 polymer ?
#
loop_
_entity_poly.entity_id
_entity_poly.type
_entity_poly.pdbx_seq_one_letter_code
_entity_poly.pdbx_strand_id
1 'polypeptide(L)'
;MVPQPSLSIIFLFPTTGQIQKERKEMYTNSVTNDKETVDDVYFLKQTIGNACGTIAIIHALANNLDSIDLGNFIEKTKDLDPYTKCKELENNHDFANIHNSTSQQGQTEPVEADSIIDFHFVAFTLKNGILLEMDGTFDHPISHGKCTSLIRGAADVIKKYMEIEPNSSQYSILSLGPPSSF
;
A
#
# COMPACT_ATOMS: atom_id res chain seq x y z
N MET A 1 -13.99 -2.18 -17.28
CA MET A 1 -13.13 -0.97 -17.36
C MET A 1 -12.97 -0.40 -15.97
N VAL A 2 -11.79 0.13 -15.61
CA VAL A 2 -11.55 0.79 -14.30
C VAL A 2 -12.02 2.25 -14.39
N PRO A 3 -12.92 2.72 -13.50
CA PRO A 3 -13.32 4.14 -13.45
C PRO A 3 -12.13 5.08 -13.31
N GLN A 4 -12.19 6.25 -13.96
CA GLN A 4 -11.12 7.26 -13.96
C GLN A 4 -11.60 8.58 -13.34
N PRO A 5 -10.72 9.33 -12.65
CA PRO A 5 -9.31 9.00 -12.38
C PRO A 5 -9.16 7.98 -11.26
N SER A 6 -8.20 7.06 -11.39
CA SER A 6 -7.75 6.23 -10.26
C SER A 6 -6.73 7.00 -9.44
N LEU A 7 -6.92 7.02 -8.12
CA LEU A 7 -6.10 7.75 -7.15
C LEU A 7 -5.01 6.85 -6.53
N SER A 8 -5.29 5.55 -6.38
CA SER A 8 -4.33 4.57 -5.88
C SER A 8 -4.70 3.16 -6.33
N ILE A 9 -3.70 2.27 -6.42
CA ILE A 9 -3.89 0.84 -6.69
C ILE A 9 -3.41 0.04 -5.49
N ILE A 10 -4.27 -0.77 -4.90
CA ILE A 10 -3.90 -1.71 -3.83
C ILE A 10 -3.66 -3.06 -4.47
N PHE A 11 -2.53 -3.69 -4.14
CA PHE A 11 -2.09 -4.95 -4.72
C PHE A 11 -1.82 -5.97 -3.61
N LEU A 12 -2.41 -7.15 -3.74
CA LEU A 12 -2.15 -8.34 -2.93
C LEU A 12 -1.34 -9.34 -3.74
N PHE A 13 -0.26 -9.85 -3.16
CA PHE A 13 0.60 -10.86 -3.78
C PHE A 13 1.16 -11.85 -2.75
N PRO A 14 1.60 -13.04 -3.18
CA PRO A 14 2.18 -14.03 -2.28
C PRO A 14 3.60 -13.64 -1.88
N THR A 15 3.98 -13.85 -0.62
CA THR A 15 5.29 -13.51 -0.07
C THR A 15 6.30 -14.64 -0.25
N THR A 16 6.38 -15.24 -1.44
CA THR A 16 7.34 -16.33 -1.68
C THR A 16 8.78 -15.84 -1.62
N GLY A 17 9.73 -16.74 -1.37
CA GLY A 17 11.14 -16.37 -1.23
C GLY A 17 11.71 -15.67 -2.47
N GLN A 18 11.23 -16.02 -3.67
CA GLN A 18 11.67 -15.39 -4.92
C GLN A 18 11.11 -13.98 -5.06
N ILE A 19 9.82 -13.77 -4.78
CA ILE A 19 9.22 -12.43 -4.76
C ILE A 19 9.90 -11.56 -3.71
N GLN A 20 10.09 -12.05 -2.48
CA GLN A 20 10.78 -11.28 -1.44
C GLN A 20 12.19 -10.85 -1.84
N LYS A 21 12.93 -11.72 -2.55
CA LYS A 21 14.26 -11.40 -3.05
C LYS A 21 14.22 -10.27 -4.08
N GLU A 22 13.37 -10.39 -5.10
CA GLU A 22 13.23 -9.37 -6.14
C GLU A 22 12.81 -8.02 -5.53
N ARG A 23 11.88 -8.04 -4.58
CA ARG A 23 11.43 -6.81 -3.90
C ARG A 23 12.55 -6.13 -3.13
N LYS A 24 13.41 -6.88 -2.45
CA LYS A 24 14.59 -6.32 -1.79
C LYS A 24 15.57 -5.71 -2.79
N GLU A 25 15.73 -6.32 -3.96
CA GLU A 25 16.54 -5.75 -5.05
C GLU A 25 15.91 -4.47 -5.61
N MET A 26 14.60 -4.44 -5.87
CA MET A 26 13.87 -3.22 -6.25
C MET A 26 14.06 -2.12 -5.20
N TYR A 27 13.86 -2.45 -3.92
CA TYR A 27 14.05 -1.52 -2.80
C TYR A 27 15.47 -0.94 -2.76
N THR A 28 16.50 -1.80 -2.84
CA THR A 28 17.91 -1.38 -2.80
C THR A 28 18.26 -0.45 -3.96
N ASN A 29 17.68 -0.68 -5.13
CA ASN A 29 17.89 0.13 -6.32
C ASN A 29 16.96 1.35 -6.40
N SER A 30 15.98 1.45 -5.50
CA SER A 30 14.96 2.51 -5.51
C SER A 30 15.42 3.72 -4.69
N VAL A 31 16.31 4.51 -5.27
CA VAL A 31 16.69 5.81 -4.71
C VAL A 31 16.06 6.91 -5.55
N THR A 32 15.12 7.65 -4.95
CA THR A 32 14.67 8.93 -5.51
C THR A 32 15.43 10.07 -4.84
N ASN A 33 16.07 10.92 -5.64
CA ASN A 33 16.68 12.17 -5.16
C ASN A 33 15.71 13.36 -5.24
N ASP A 34 14.46 13.10 -5.61
CA ASP A 34 13.41 14.10 -5.73
C ASP A 34 12.90 14.50 -4.34
N LYS A 35 13.47 15.57 -3.79
CA LYS A 35 13.15 16.05 -2.43
C LYS A 35 11.69 16.44 -2.28
N GLU A 36 11.11 17.07 -3.29
CA GLU A 36 9.70 17.49 -3.27
C GLU A 36 8.76 16.28 -3.12
N THR A 37 9.03 15.20 -3.86
CA THR A 37 8.30 13.95 -3.71
C THR A 37 8.53 13.31 -2.35
N VAL A 38 9.77 13.31 -1.84
CA VAL A 38 10.07 12.72 -0.53
C VAL A 38 9.35 13.45 0.60
N ASP A 39 9.31 14.78 0.55
CA ASP A 39 8.72 15.61 1.61
C ASP A 39 7.18 15.59 1.58
N ASP A 40 6.56 15.33 0.42
CA ASP A 40 5.10 15.36 0.20
C ASP A 40 4.44 13.97 0.32
N VAL A 41 5.22 12.92 0.58
CA VAL A 41 4.69 11.55 0.71
C VAL A 41 4.40 11.20 2.16
N TYR A 42 3.15 10.77 2.42
CA TYR A 42 2.76 10.19 3.69
C TYR A 42 3.12 8.70 3.72
N PHE A 43 4.11 8.33 4.51
CA PHE A 43 4.56 6.94 4.68
C PHE A 43 4.56 6.54 6.15
N LEU A 44 4.13 5.31 6.44
CA LEU A 44 4.18 4.68 7.76
C LEU A 44 4.76 3.27 7.67
N LYS A 45 5.49 2.88 8.71
CA LYS A 45 6.01 1.51 8.88
C LYS A 45 4.87 0.54 9.21
N GLN A 46 5.13 -0.74 9.03
CA GLN A 46 4.34 -1.83 9.57
C GLN A 46 5.10 -2.51 10.70
N THR A 47 4.61 -2.37 11.92
CA THR A 47 5.11 -3.07 13.11
C THR A 47 4.08 -4.04 13.70
N ILE A 48 2.83 -3.96 13.23
CA ILE A 48 1.71 -4.82 13.64
C ILE A 48 1.59 -5.99 12.67
N GLY A 49 1.53 -7.21 13.19
CA GLY A 49 1.23 -8.42 12.41
C GLY A 49 -0.15 -8.32 11.75
N ASN A 50 -0.26 -8.80 10.51
CA ASN A 50 -1.51 -8.86 9.74
C ASN A 50 -2.22 -7.50 9.49
N ALA A 51 -1.55 -6.38 9.73
CA ALA A 51 -2.10 -5.04 9.49
C ALA A 51 -1.84 -4.48 8.08
N CYS A 52 -1.19 -5.24 7.18
CA CYS A 52 -0.77 -4.76 5.86
C CYS A 52 -1.94 -4.21 5.03
N GLY A 53 -3.13 -4.81 5.13
CA GLY A 53 -4.34 -4.29 4.47
C GLY A 53 -4.74 -2.90 4.97
N THR A 54 -4.79 -2.69 6.29
CA THR A 54 -5.08 -1.38 6.90
C THR A 54 -4.02 -0.35 6.50
N ILE A 55 -2.74 -0.74 6.52
CA ILE A 55 -1.62 0.14 6.19
C ILE A 55 -1.65 0.54 4.72
N ALA A 56 -1.91 -0.39 3.81
CA ALA A 56 -2.06 -0.10 2.38
C ALA A 56 -3.25 0.85 2.12
N ILE A 57 -4.37 0.67 2.82
CA ILE A 57 -5.51 1.60 2.75
C ILE A 57 -5.12 2.99 3.25
N ILE A 58 -4.42 3.10 4.39
CA ILE A 58 -3.97 4.39 4.91
C ILE A 58 -3.00 5.05 3.91
N HIS A 59 -2.03 4.32 3.35
CA HIS A 59 -1.13 4.85 2.32
C HIS A 59 -1.90 5.33 1.08
N ALA A 60 -2.87 4.56 0.59
CA ALA A 60 -3.69 4.92 -0.56
C ALA A 60 -4.48 6.21 -0.33
N LEU A 61 -5.08 6.35 0.86
CA LEU A 61 -5.95 7.49 1.19
C LEU A 61 -5.13 8.74 1.59
N ALA A 62 -4.10 8.59 2.42
CA ALA A 62 -3.30 9.69 2.97
C ALA A 62 -2.40 10.39 1.94
N ASN A 63 -2.13 9.76 0.79
CA ASN A 63 -1.40 10.39 -0.30
C ASN A 63 -2.31 11.02 -1.35
N ASN A 64 -3.64 11.03 -1.10
CA ASN A 64 -4.67 11.58 -1.98
C ASN A 64 -5.62 12.52 -1.22
N LEU A 65 -5.13 13.22 -0.20
CA LEU A 65 -5.94 14.05 0.72
C LEU A 65 -6.62 15.24 0.04
N ASP A 66 -6.11 15.72 -1.10
CA ASP A 66 -6.80 16.72 -1.93
C ASP A 66 -8.20 16.24 -2.38
N SER A 67 -8.43 14.93 -2.34
CA SER A 67 -9.68 14.29 -2.72
C SER A 67 -10.40 13.58 -1.56
N ILE A 68 -9.77 13.38 -0.40
CA ILE A 68 -10.26 12.50 0.68
C ILE A 68 -9.90 13.05 2.06
N ASP A 69 -10.92 13.35 2.89
CA ASP A 69 -10.73 13.67 4.31
C ASP A 69 -10.70 12.37 5.16
N LEU A 70 -9.52 12.04 5.68
CA LEU A 70 -9.29 10.90 6.58
C LEU A 70 -9.46 11.25 8.07
N GLY A 71 -9.88 12.48 8.37
CA GLY A 71 -10.03 12.99 9.72
C GLY A 71 -8.70 13.21 10.43
N ASN A 72 -8.80 13.36 11.75
CA ASN A 72 -7.73 13.89 12.59
C ASN A 72 -6.46 13.02 12.66
N PHE A 73 -6.51 11.74 12.30
CA PHE A 73 -5.33 10.87 12.42
C PHE A 73 -4.19 11.33 11.51
N ILE A 74 -4.49 11.66 10.25
CA ILE A 74 -3.45 12.10 9.31
C ILE A 74 -2.89 13.46 9.71
N GLU A 75 -3.76 14.41 10.07
CA GLU A 75 -3.33 15.72 10.57
C GLU A 75 -2.43 15.64 11.81
N LYS A 76 -2.73 14.74 12.74
CA LYS A 76 -1.91 14.53 13.95
C LYS A 76 -0.57 13.88 13.67
N THR A 77 -0.46 13.11 12.60
CA THR A 77 0.68 12.22 12.37
C THR A 77 1.56 12.63 11.19
N LYS A 78 1.12 13.54 10.31
CA LYS A 78 1.82 13.92 9.06
C LYS A 78 3.29 14.30 9.28
N ASP A 79 3.59 15.03 10.35
CA ASP A 79 4.92 15.55 10.68
C ASP A 79 5.78 14.55 11.49
N LEU A 80 5.25 13.37 11.82
CA LEU A 80 5.97 12.33 12.55
C LEU A 80 6.80 11.47 11.59
N ASP A 81 7.86 10.85 12.11
CA ASP A 81 8.60 9.85 11.35
C ASP A 81 7.76 8.57 11.11
N PRO A 82 8.06 7.78 10.07
CA PRO A 82 7.26 6.61 9.70
C PRO A 82 7.04 5.57 10.81
N TYR A 83 7.99 5.43 11.74
CA TYR A 83 7.89 4.49 12.84
C TYR A 83 6.96 5.03 13.94
N THR A 84 7.11 6.32 14.28
CA THR A 84 6.21 6.98 15.24
C THR A 84 4.78 7.07 14.73
N LYS A 85 4.57 7.28 13.41
CA LYS A 85 3.24 7.16 12.77
C LYS A 85 2.59 5.80 13.06
N CYS A 86 3.36 4.72 12.95
CA CYS A 86 2.87 3.37 13.23
C CYS A 86 2.54 3.16 14.72
N LYS A 87 3.34 3.71 15.63
CA LYS A 87 3.02 3.69 17.07
C LYS A 87 1.72 4.42 17.41
N GLU A 88 1.45 5.55 16.76
CA GLU A 88 0.17 6.24 16.92
C GLU A 88 -0.99 5.41 16.39
N LEU A 89 -0.78 4.65 15.29
CA LEU A 89 -1.76 3.69 14.79
C LEU A 89 -2.00 2.54 15.77
N GLU A 90 -0.94 1.97 16.36
CA GLU A 90 -1.01 0.90 17.37
C GLU A 90 -1.83 1.29 18.59
N ASN A 91 -1.64 2.53 19.07
CA ASN A 91 -2.33 3.05 20.24
C ASN A 91 -3.76 3.51 19.93
N ASN A 92 -4.19 3.48 18.67
CA ASN A 92 -5.51 3.91 18.26
C ASN A 92 -6.50 2.74 18.26
N HIS A 93 -7.24 2.61 19.35
CA HIS A 93 -8.25 1.57 19.51
C HIS A 93 -9.37 1.61 18.46
N ASP A 94 -9.68 2.77 17.87
CA ASP A 94 -10.72 2.86 16.83
C ASP A 94 -10.28 2.12 15.56
N PHE A 95 -9.02 2.29 15.13
CA PHE A 95 -8.46 1.54 14.01
C PHE A 95 -8.41 0.04 14.29
N ALA A 96 -7.99 -0.35 15.50
CA ALA A 96 -7.95 -1.76 15.89
C ALA A 96 -9.36 -2.39 15.87
N ASN A 97 -10.37 -1.69 16.40
CA ASN A 97 -11.75 -2.14 16.42
C ASN A 97 -12.35 -2.24 15.01
N ILE A 98 -12.10 -1.24 14.14
CA ILE A 98 -12.55 -1.27 12.75
C ILE A 98 -11.86 -2.39 11.97
N HIS A 99 -10.55 -2.56 12.12
CA HIS A 99 -9.81 -3.67 11.50
C HIS A 99 -10.38 -5.02 11.93
N ASN A 100 -10.54 -5.25 13.24
CA ASN A 100 -11.06 -6.51 13.76
C ASN A 100 -12.50 -6.77 13.33
N SER A 101 -13.37 -5.76 13.34
CA SER A 101 -14.77 -5.96 12.91
C SER A 101 -14.91 -6.14 11.40
N THR A 102 -14.00 -5.59 10.60
CA THR A 102 -13.99 -5.75 9.13
C THR A 102 -13.34 -7.06 8.71
N SER A 103 -12.35 -7.57 9.46
CA SER A 103 -11.72 -8.87 9.17
C SER A 103 -12.67 -10.05 9.40
N GLN A 104 -13.72 -9.86 10.19
CA GLN A 104 -14.83 -10.81 10.37
C GLN A 104 -15.85 -10.77 9.22
N GLN A 105 -15.70 -9.86 8.26
CA GLN A 105 -16.56 -9.72 7.11
C GLN A 105 -15.90 -10.32 5.86
N GLY A 106 -16.68 -10.49 4.80
CA GLY A 106 -16.22 -11.08 3.54
C GLY A 106 -16.94 -12.38 3.23
N GLN A 107 -16.46 -13.08 2.19
CA GLN A 107 -17.05 -14.34 1.73
C GLN A 107 -16.34 -15.58 2.30
N THR A 108 -15.26 -15.38 3.06
CA THR A 108 -14.43 -16.44 3.62
C THR A 108 -14.37 -16.30 5.14
N GLU A 109 -14.22 -17.42 5.83
CA GLU A 109 -13.95 -17.40 7.26
C GLU A 109 -12.63 -16.64 7.56
N PRO A 110 -12.58 -15.88 8.65
CA PRO A 110 -11.36 -15.20 9.07
C PRO A 110 -10.26 -16.22 9.40
N VAL A 111 -9.02 -15.83 9.12
CA VAL A 111 -7.86 -16.64 9.48
C VAL A 111 -7.54 -16.41 10.97
N GLU A 112 -7.12 -17.46 11.70
CA GLU A 112 -6.67 -17.34 13.09
C GLU A 112 -5.50 -16.34 13.20
N ALA A 113 -5.49 -15.54 14.27
CA ALA A 113 -4.55 -14.42 14.44
C ALA A 113 -3.07 -14.82 14.33
N ASP A 114 -2.72 -16.04 14.77
CA ASP A 114 -1.35 -16.56 14.79
C ASP A 114 -0.98 -17.35 13.52
N SER A 115 -1.85 -17.40 12.51
CA SER A 115 -1.57 -18.10 11.28
C SER A 115 -0.47 -17.41 10.48
N ILE A 116 0.39 -18.22 9.86
CA ILE A 116 1.36 -17.72 8.88
C ILE A 116 0.58 -17.27 7.64
N ILE A 117 0.56 -15.96 7.39
CA ILE A 117 -0.05 -15.38 6.19
C ILE A 117 1.02 -15.22 5.12
N ASP A 118 0.91 -16.00 4.07
CA ASP A 118 1.83 -15.96 2.92
C ASP A 118 1.48 -14.88 1.90
N PHE A 119 0.83 -13.80 2.32
CA PHE A 119 0.33 -12.72 1.46
C PHE A 119 0.65 -11.34 2.03
N HIS A 120 0.84 -10.37 1.14
CA HIS A 120 1.11 -9.00 1.54
C HIS A 120 0.37 -7.99 0.67
N PHE A 121 -0.15 -6.95 1.31
CA PHE A 121 -0.76 -5.80 0.65
C PHE A 121 0.23 -4.64 0.54
N VAL A 122 0.24 -4.00 -0.62
CA VAL A 122 0.93 -2.73 -0.87
C VAL A 122 0.01 -1.75 -1.59
N ALA A 123 0.32 -0.46 -1.52
CA ALA A 123 -0.38 0.57 -2.29
C ALA A 123 0.56 1.22 -3.30
N PHE A 124 0.10 1.42 -4.53
CA PHE A 124 0.76 2.25 -5.52
C PHE A 124 0.10 3.62 -5.58
N THR A 125 0.92 4.67 -5.58
CA THR A 125 0.47 6.05 -5.73
C THR A 125 1.37 6.78 -6.71
N LEU A 126 0.79 7.70 -7.48
CA LEU A 126 1.52 8.58 -8.38
C LEU A 126 1.60 9.96 -7.73
N LYS A 127 2.80 10.38 -7.33
CA LYS A 127 3.04 11.66 -6.66
C LYS A 127 4.13 12.43 -7.40
N ASN A 128 3.86 13.68 -7.76
CA ASN A 128 4.81 14.55 -8.48
C ASN A 128 5.42 13.90 -9.74
N GLY A 129 4.62 13.08 -10.44
CA GLY A 129 5.04 12.35 -11.63
C GLY A 129 5.96 11.15 -11.37
N ILE A 130 6.07 10.68 -10.12
CA ILE A 130 6.84 9.50 -9.71
C ILE A 130 5.88 8.42 -9.21
N LEU A 131 6.02 7.20 -9.74
CA LEU A 131 5.28 6.04 -9.26
C LEU A 131 5.97 5.49 -8.01
N LEU A 132 5.22 5.39 -6.93
CA LEU A 132 5.70 4.89 -5.64
C LEU A 132 4.92 3.64 -5.26
N GLU A 133 5.62 2.61 -4.80
CA GLU A 133 5.06 1.46 -4.11
C GLU A 133 5.29 1.63 -2.60
N MET A 134 4.19 1.70 -1.87
CA MET A 134 4.14 1.95 -0.44
C MET A 134 4.00 0.61 0.27
N ASP A 135 5.09 0.20 0.93
CA ASP A 135 5.15 -0.99 1.74
C ASP A 135 5.77 -0.66 3.10
N GLY A 136 4.97 -0.76 4.16
CA GLY A 136 5.41 -0.46 5.53
C GLY A 136 6.50 -1.39 6.08
N THR A 137 6.79 -2.51 5.43
CA THR A 137 7.89 -3.39 5.85
C THR A 137 9.27 -2.80 5.53
N PHE A 138 9.36 -1.90 4.53
CA PHE A 138 10.58 -1.15 4.20
C PHE A 138 10.66 0.18 4.96
N ASP A 139 11.83 0.84 4.95
CA ASP A 139 12.03 2.10 5.69
C ASP A 139 11.56 3.34 4.92
N HIS A 140 11.35 3.20 3.61
CA HIS A 140 10.81 4.23 2.74
C HIS A 140 10.08 3.57 1.56
N PRO A 141 9.26 4.32 0.80
CA PRO A 141 8.63 3.83 -0.42
C PRO A 141 9.65 3.34 -1.46
N ILE A 142 9.24 2.38 -2.28
CA ILE A 142 10.00 1.96 -3.46
C ILE A 142 9.61 2.88 -4.61
N SER A 143 10.56 3.65 -5.12
CA SER A 143 10.39 4.45 -6.34
C SER A 143 10.56 3.58 -7.59
N HIS A 144 9.53 3.57 -8.43
CA HIS A 144 9.51 2.94 -9.76
C HIS A 144 9.81 3.95 -10.89
N GLY A 145 10.24 5.16 -10.52
CA GLY A 145 10.64 6.21 -11.46
C GLY A 145 9.49 7.03 -12.02
N LYS A 146 9.81 7.86 -13.03
CA LYS A 146 8.86 8.80 -13.62
C LYS A 146 7.72 8.07 -14.34
N CYS A 147 6.50 8.52 -14.10
CA CYS A 147 5.29 7.94 -14.65
C CYS A 147 4.24 9.03 -14.89
N THR A 148 3.39 8.83 -15.90
CA THR A 148 2.28 9.75 -16.22
C THR A 148 0.91 9.11 -16.02
N SER A 149 0.86 7.80 -15.72
CA SER A 149 -0.37 7.04 -15.58
C SER A 149 -0.21 6.00 -14.48
N LEU A 150 -0.87 6.24 -13.35
CA LEU A 150 -0.86 5.35 -12.20
C LEU A 150 -1.23 3.90 -12.60
N ILE A 151 -2.34 3.72 -13.31
CA ILE A 151 -2.81 2.39 -13.70
C ILE A 151 -1.79 1.66 -14.59
N ARG A 152 -1.26 2.32 -15.62
CA ARG A 152 -0.30 1.68 -16.52
C ARG A 152 1.00 1.36 -15.80
N GLY A 153 1.52 2.31 -15.04
CA GLY A 153 2.75 2.11 -14.26
C GLY A 153 2.61 0.99 -13.23
N ALA A 154 1.55 1.00 -12.43
CA ALA A 154 1.27 -0.07 -11.47
C ALA A 154 1.09 -1.42 -12.17
N ALA A 155 0.36 -1.48 -13.29
CA ALA A 155 0.20 -2.71 -14.06
C ALA A 155 1.53 -3.25 -14.59
N ASP A 156 2.44 -2.39 -15.05
CA ASP A 156 3.76 -2.82 -15.54
C ASP A 156 4.66 -3.33 -14.42
N VAL A 157 4.56 -2.78 -13.20
CA VAL A 157 5.23 -3.33 -12.02
C VAL A 157 4.61 -4.68 -11.63
N ILE A 158 3.28 -4.74 -11.50
CA ILE A 158 2.55 -5.95 -11.11
C ILE A 158 2.81 -7.12 -12.07
N LYS A 159 2.92 -6.86 -13.37
CA LYS A 159 3.31 -7.90 -14.35
C LYS A 159 4.65 -8.54 -14.00
N LYS A 160 5.64 -7.77 -13.54
CA LYS A 160 6.93 -8.33 -13.10
C LYS A 160 6.75 -9.29 -11.93
N TYR A 161 5.89 -8.96 -10.96
CA TYR A 161 5.55 -9.87 -9.85
C TYR A 161 4.93 -11.17 -10.36
N MET A 162 4.04 -11.09 -11.35
CA MET A 162 3.40 -12.26 -11.96
C MET A 162 4.37 -13.08 -12.82
N GLU A 163 5.34 -12.43 -13.47
CA GLU A 163 6.38 -13.10 -14.27
C GLU A 163 7.37 -13.90 -13.42
N ILE A 164 7.59 -13.50 -12.15
CA ILE A 164 8.39 -14.26 -11.19
C ILE A 164 7.76 -15.63 -10.93
N GLU A 165 6.42 -15.67 -10.82
CA GLU A 165 5.66 -16.89 -10.56
C GLU A 165 4.53 -17.09 -11.58
N PRO A 166 4.85 -17.46 -12.82
CA PRO A 166 3.91 -17.45 -13.95
C PRO A 166 2.74 -18.43 -13.80
N ASN A 167 2.84 -19.38 -12.86
CA ASN A 167 1.82 -20.38 -12.57
C ASN A 167 0.94 -20.00 -11.36
N SER A 168 1.27 -18.91 -10.65
CA SER A 168 0.47 -18.46 -9.51
C SER A 168 -0.75 -17.66 -10.01
N SER A 169 -1.91 -17.93 -9.41
CA SER A 169 -3.12 -17.13 -9.61
C SER A 169 -3.49 -16.35 -8.35
N GLN A 170 -2.62 -16.30 -7.35
CA GLN A 170 -2.93 -15.80 -6.01
C GLN A 170 -2.63 -14.30 -5.87
N TYR A 171 -3.21 -13.50 -6.77
CA TYR A 171 -3.05 -12.05 -6.81
C TYR A 171 -4.41 -11.36 -6.77
N SER A 172 -4.49 -10.19 -6.15
CA SER A 172 -5.66 -9.32 -6.20
C SER A 172 -5.26 -7.87 -6.42
N ILE A 173 -6.06 -7.15 -7.21
CA ILE A 173 -5.80 -5.74 -7.53
C ILE A 173 -7.10 -4.97 -7.30
N LEU A 174 -7.01 -3.91 -6.51
CA LEU A 174 -8.11 -2.98 -6.23
C LEU A 174 -7.70 -1.58 -6.67
N SER A 175 -8.65 -0.83 -7.22
CA SER A 175 -8.43 0.57 -7.58
C SER A 175 -9.29 1.46 -6.69
N LEU A 176 -8.65 2.43 -6.05
CA LEU A 176 -9.32 3.57 -5.44
C LEU A 176 -9.63 4.58 -6.54
N GLY A 177 -10.90 4.75 -6.89
CA GLY A 177 -11.35 5.65 -7.94
C GLY A 177 -12.80 6.08 -7.72
N PRO A 178 -13.36 6.91 -8.61
CA PRO A 178 -14.73 7.36 -8.46
C PRO A 178 -15.71 6.18 -8.51
N PRO A 179 -16.93 6.36 -7.96
CA PRO A 179 -17.98 5.36 -8.06
C PRO A 179 -18.19 4.93 -9.51
N SER A 180 -18.35 3.63 -9.73
CA SER A 180 -18.71 3.10 -11.04
C SER A 180 -20.04 3.70 -11.48
N SER A 181 -20.04 4.46 -12.57
CA SER A 181 -21.28 4.89 -13.24
C SER A 181 -21.85 3.67 -13.96
N PHE A 182 -22.81 2.99 -13.33
CA PHE A 182 -23.67 2.00 -14.01
C PHE A 182 -24.98 2.64 -14.41
#